data_AF-A0A9Q9WLZ7-F1
#
_entry.id   AF-A0A9Q9WLZ7-F1
#
_cell.length_a   1.000
_cell.length_b   1.000
_cell.length_c   1.000
_cell.angle_alpha   90.00
_cell.angle_beta   90.00
_cell.angle_gamma   90.00
#
_symmetry.space_group_name_H-M   'P 1'
#
loop_
_entity.id
_entity.type
_entity.pdbx_description
1 polymer ?
#
loop_
_entity_poly.entity_id
_entity_poly.type
_entity_poly.pdbx_seq_one_letter_code
_entity_poly.pdbx_strand_id
1 'polypeptide(L)'
;MAKETLGKKVKQLKQERTLAKSAFTKQANYLSKAADGMIKDELQEEFSKLSSLARYVSDSNDDYRAGLLAEAGTEEGEEVKLDKHQQAELERTMEECDMRLGEIREAVQSNLWSRYGKEEVDFAIQEAGKACDRAQASPITAINRDGYELQLERVRRLIHDATASLKDWEKWISHDQTAHLKGRLKDLRIFGSNLEARRAEFLTAQKIAEEERRGPEPQPTAVPQPVVRIKPTSLPKFTGFKRNFHRWRRDWENLQKQGEPTGSVEVKKFQLLDSVDERICRDLRLPTYNSAD
;
A
#
# COMPACT_ATOMS: atom_id res chain seq x y z
N MET A 1 45.42 -31.75 -35.91
CA MET A 1 44.38 -31.00 -36.65
C MET A 1 43.60 -30.18 -35.64
N ALA A 2 43.91 -28.89 -35.52
CA ALA A 2 43.25 -27.97 -34.59
C ALA A 2 41.90 -27.55 -35.20
N LYS A 3 40.83 -28.25 -34.82
CA LYS A 3 39.48 -27.87 -35.20
C LYS A 3 38.61 -27.69 -33.96
N GLU A 4 38.07 -26.49 -33.88
CA GLU A 4 36.72 -26.20 -33.37
C GLU A 4 36.48 -26.44 -31.88
N THR A 5 36.92 -25.49 -31.07
CA THR A 5 36.09 -25.04 -29.92
C THR A 5 35.55 -23.62 -30.09
N LEU A 6 36.09 -22.78 -31.00
CA LEU A 6 35.55 -21.44 -31.32
C LEU A 6 35.67 -21.02 -32.80
N GLY A 7 36.11 -21.91 -33.71
CA GLY A 7 36.33 -21.59 -35.14
C GLY A 7 37.49 -20.62 -35.45
N LYS A 8 38.08 -19.98 -34.43
CA LYS A 8 39.21 -19.06 -34.51
C LYS A 8 40.53 -19.74 -34.12
N LYS A 9 41.65 -19.31 -34.71
CA LYS A 9 43.00 -19.78 -34.33
C LYS A 9 43.52 -18.99 -33.13
N VAL A 10 44.40 -19.57 -32.31
CA VAL A 10 45.00 -18.89 -31.14
C VAL A 10 45.67 -17.56 -31.49
N LYS A 11 46.30 -17.46 -32.67
CA LYS A 11 46.84 -16.18 -33.18
C LYS A 11 45.76 -15.09 -33.36
N GLN A 12 44.56 -15.45 -33.82
CA GLN A 12 43.44 -14.52 -33.97
C GLN A 12 42.89 -14.12 -32.61
N LEU A 13 42.75 -15.07 -31.68
CA LEU A 13 42.32 -14.80 -30.30
C LEU A 13 43.28 -13.84 -29.57
N LYS A 14 44.60 -14.04 -29.76
CA LYS A 14 45.61 -13.12 -29.24
C LYS A 14 45.48 -11.70 -29.82
N GLN A 15 45.19 -11.60 -31.10
CA GLN A 15 44.97 -10.31 -31.77
C GLN A 15 43.72 -9.61 -31.24
N GLU A 16 42.60 -10.32 -31.10
CA GLU A 16 41.35 -9.80 -30.53
C GLU A 16 41.54 -9.31 -29.10
N ARG A 17 42.20 -10.10 -28.24
CA ARG A 17 42.59 -9.71 -26.89
C ARG A 17 43.43 -8.43 -26.87
N THR A 18 44.40 -8.30 -27.79
CA THR A 18 45.24 -7.10 -27.90
C THR A 18 44.43 -5.87 -28.30
N LEU A 19 43.48 -6.02 -29.23
CA LEU A 19 42.57 -4.95 -29.64
C LEU A 19 41.64 -4.54 -28.50
N ALA A 20 41.08 -5.50 -27.76
CA ALA A 20 40.25 -5.25 -26.58
C ALA A 20 41.01 -4.43 -25.53
N LYS A 21 42.24 -4.85 -25.18
CA LYS A 21 43.12 -4.11 -24.26
C LYS A 21 43.38 -2.69 -24.76
N SER A 22 43.72 -2.52 -26.03
CA SER A 22 43.99 -1.19 -26.61
C SER A 22 42.77 -0.28 -26.56
N ALA A 23 41.58 -0.79 -26.89
CA ALA A 23 40.34 -0.03 -26.83
C ALA A 23 40.01 0.40 -25.39
N PHE A 24 40.10 -0.53 -24.43
CA PHE A 24 39.93 -0.25 -23.02
C PHE A 24 40.91 0.82 -22.53
N THR A 25 42.22 0.68 -22.79
CA THR A 25 43.23 1.66 -22.38
C THR A 25 42.99 3.04 -23.00
N LYS A 26 42.58 3.11 -24.27
CA LYS A 26 42.24 4.39 -24.92
C LYS A 26 41.06 5.07 -24.24
N GLN A 27 39.98 4.33 -24.00
CA GLN A 27 38.80 4.86 -23.32
C GLN A 27 39.11 5.28 -21.88
N ALA A 28 39.90 4.47 -21.18
CA ALA A 28 40.35 4.74 -19.82
C ALA A 28 41.10 6.08 -19.75
N ASN A 29 42.08 6.28 -20.64
CA ASN A 29 42.87 7.50 -20.71
C ASN A 29 42.06 8.72 -21.18
N TYR A 30 41.04 8.50 -22.01
CA TYR A 30 40.11 9.56 -22.39
C TYR A 30 39.31 10.06 -21.18
N LEU A 31 38.70 9.14 -20.43
CA LEU A 31 37.97 9.46 -19.20
C LEU A 31 38.86 10.14 -18.15
N SER A 32 40.09 9.65 -17.93
CA SER A 32 41.02 10.28 -16.97
C SER A 32 41.35 11.74 -17.30
N LYS A 33 41.21 12.17 -18.57
CA LYS A 33 41.52 13.54 -18.99
C LYS A 33 40.28 14.41 -19.12
N ALA A 34 39.16 13.84 -19.54
CA ALA A 34 37.97 14.59 -19.93
C ALA A 34 36.86 14.58 -18.87
N ALA A 35 36.93 13.71 -17.85
CA ALA A 35 35.88 13.54 -16.85
C ALA A 35 35.47 14.86 -16.15
N ASP A 36 36.43 15.76 -15.90
CA ASP A 36 36.13 17.04 -15.24
C ASP A 36 35.35 18.03 -16.11
N GLY A 37 35.49 17.93 -17.44
CA GLY A 37 34.81 18.79 -18.40
C GLY A 37 33.44 18.28 -18.86
N MET A 38 33.16 16.99 -18.64
CA MET A 38 31.92 16.35 -19.09
C MET A 38 30.72 16.73 -18.22
N ILE A 39 29.53 16.75 -18.85
CA ILE A 39 28.26 16.84 -18.11
C ILE A 39 27.86 15.46 -17.57
N LYS A 40 26.89 15.44 -16.63
CA LYS A 40 26.40 14.22 -15.96
C LYS A 40 26.15 13.05 -16.91
N ASP A 41 25.33 13.26 -17.94
CA ASP A 41 24.89 12.17 -18.82
C ASP A 41 26.04 11.64 -19.70
N GLU A 42 26.87 12.54 -20.23
CA GLU A 42 28.08 12.17 -20.99
C GLU A 42 29.03 11.33 -20.14
N LEU A 43 29.31 11.76 -18.90
CA LEU A 43 30.21 11.04 -18.01
C LEU A 43 29.68 9.64 -17.65
N GLN A 44 28.36 9.50 -17.45
CA GLN A 44 27.73 8.21 -17.21
C GLN A 44 27.77 7.31 -18.45
N GLU A 45 27.55 7.86 -19.63
CA GLU A 45 27.61 7.12 -20.91
C GLU A 45 29.03 6.63 -21.18
N GLU A 46 30.03 7.51 -21.07
CA GLU A 46 31.43 7.18 -21.33
C GLU A 46 31.97 6.16 -20.33
N PHE A 47 31.55 6.23 -19.05
CA PHE A 47 31.87 5.19 -18.07
C PHE A 47 31.19 3.85 -18.36
N SER A 48 29.96 3.87 -18.88
CA SER A 48 29.25 2.66 -19.31
C SER A 48 29.94 2.00 -20.50
N LYS A 49 30.47 2.80 -21.44
CA LYS A 49 31.34 2.32 -22.54
C LYS A 49 32.61 1.68 -21.99
N LEU A 50 33.30 2.33 -21.05
CA LEU A 50 34.49 1.76 -20.40
C LEU A 50 34.19 0.42 -19.72
N SER A 51 33.09 0.35 -18.97
CA SER A 51 32.66 -0.87 -18.28
C SER A 51 32.36 -2.01 -19.26
N SER A 52 31.79 -1.70 -20.42
CA SER A 52 31.54 -2.68 -21.49
C SER A 52 32.84 -3.15 -22.13
N LEU A 53 33.81 -2.25 -22.33
CA LEU A 53 35.14 -2.59 -22.82
C LEU A 53 35.92 -3.47 -21.82
N ALA A 54 35.77 -3.23 -20.51
CA ALA A 54 36.39 -4.06 -19.48
C ALA A 54 35.86 -5.51 -19.54
N ARG A 55 34.53 -5.68 -19.70
CA ARG A 55 33.94 -7.01 -19.93
C ARG A 55 34.48 -7.66 -21.20
N TYR A 56 34.61 -6.89 -22.28
CA TYR A 56 35.20 -7.40 -23.53
C TYR A 56 36.67 -7.83 -23.36
N VAL A 57 37.45 -7.14 -22.52
CA VAL A 57 38.80 -7.58 -22.15
C VAL A 57 38.73 -8.93 -21.41
N SER A 58 37.82 -9.09 -20.44
CA SER A 58 37.62 -10.37 -19.74
C SER A 58 37.25 -11.49 -20.71
N ASP A 59 36.23 -11.28 -21.54
CA ASP A 59 35.73 -12.30 -22.48
C ASP A 59 36.82 -12.71 -23.48
N SER A 60 37.54 -11.74 -24.07
CA SER A 60 38.63 -12.03 -25.01
C SER A 60 39.86 -12.67 -24.35
N ASN A 61 40.07 -12.43 -23.05
CA ASN A 61 41.13 -13.06 -22.26
C ASN A 61 40.78 -14.53 -21.95
N ASP A 62 39.51 -14.80 -21.62
CA ASP A 62 38.99 -16.15 -21.39
C ASP A 62 38.93 -16.97 -22.69
N ASP A 63 38.52 -16.38 -23.81
CA ASP A 63 38.56 -17.00 -25.13
C ASP A 63 40.00 -17.38 -25.51
N TYR A 64 40.96 -16.48 -25.28
CA TYR A 64 42.38 -16.76 -25.52
C TYR A 64 42.89 -17.90 -24.62
N ARG A 65 42.50 -17.93 -23.34
CA ARG A 65 42.81 -19.02 -22.41
C ARG A 65 42.26 -20.36 -22.91
N ALA A 66 40.99 -20.38 -23.32
CA ALA A 66 40.35 -21.58 -23.86
C ALA A 66 41.04 -22.06 -25.15
N GLY A 67 41.45 -21.14 -26.02
CA GLY A 67 42.24 -21.45 -27.22
C GLY A 67 43.60 -22.07 -26.91
N LEU A 68 44.34 -21.53 -25.92
CA LEU A 68 45.63 -22.09 -25.51
C LEU A 68 45.48 -23.50 -24.93
N LEU A 69 44.45 -23.74 -24.10
CA LEU A 69 44.16 -25.07 -23.56
C LEU A 69 43.79 -26.06 -24.67
N ALA A 70 43.02 -25.64 -25.67
CA ALA A 70 42.67 -26.49 -26.80
C ALA A 70 43.88 -26.85 -27.70
N GLU A 71 44.86 -25.95 -27.84
CA GLU A 71 46.12 -26.26 -28.54
C GLU A 71 47.04 -27.19 -27.71
N ALA A 72 46.98 -27.12 -26.38
CA ALA A 72 47.77 -27.96 -25.48
C ALA A 72 47.18 -29.38 -25.28
N GLY A 73 45.85 -29.52 -25.39
CA GLY A 73 45.11 -30.75 -25.07
C GLY A 73 45.08 -31.84 -26.14
N THR A 74 46.07 -31.90 -27.02
CA THR A 74 46.17 -32.95 -28.06
C THR A 74 46.81 -34.27 -27.59
N GLU A 75 47.24 -34.38 -26.34
CA GLU A 75 47.83 -35.62 -25.78
C GLU A 75 46.85 -36.29 -24.79
N GLU A 76 46.43 -37.52 -25.09
CA GLU A 76 45.46 -38.28 -24.28
C GLU A 76 45.99 -38.57 -22.87
N GLY A 77 45.34 -38.02 -21.84
CA GLY A 77 45.42 -38.52 -20.46
C GLY A 77 46.17 -37.65 -19.45
N GLU A 78 46.84 -36.57 -19.85
CA GLU A 78 47.43 -35.60 -18.92
C GLU A 78 46.50 -34.40 -18.65
N GLU A 79 46.54 -33.89 -17.42
CA GLU A 79 45.84 -32.67 -17.03
C GLU A 79 46.44 -31.49 -17.82
N VAL A 80 45.74 -31.06 -18.87
CA VAL A 80 46.18 -30.00 -19.77
C VAL A 80 46.35 -28.70 -18.99
N LYS A 81 47.60 -28.35 -18.68
CA LYS A 81 47.94 -27.13 -17.94
C LYS A 81 48.67 -26.16 -18.85
N LEU A 82 48.26 -24.89 -18.76
CA LEU A 82 49.01 -23.80 -19.36
C LEU A 82 50.39 -23.69 -18.68
N ASP A 83 51.37 -23.21 -19.45
CA ASP A 83 52.65 -22.89 -18.85
C ASP A 83 52.49 -21.76 -17.81
N LYS A 84 53.38 -21.73 -16.81
CA LYS A 84 53.31 -20.74 -15.72
C LYS A 84 53.37 -19.29 -16.22
N HIS A 85 54.04 -19.05 -17.35
CA HIS A 85 54.16 -17.71 -17.91
C HIS A 85 52.85 -17.25 -18.57
N GLN A 86 52.18 -18.12 -19.35
CA GLN A 86 50.88 -17.87 -19.96
C GLN A 86 49.81 -17.62 -18.91
N GLN A 87 49.77 -18.47 -17.87
CA GLN A 87 48.82 -18.29 -16.77
C GLN A 87 49.02 -16.95 -16.06
N ALA A 88 50.27 -16.60 -15.72
CA ALA A 88 50.59 -15.32 -15.08
C ALA A 88 50.29 -14.11 -15.99
N GLU A 89 50.42 -14.24 -17.31
CA GLU A 89 50.12 -13.17 -18.27
C GLU A 89 48.61 -12.88 -18.39
N LEU A 90 47.80 -13.95 -18.33
CA LEU A 90 46.33 -13.88 -18.31
C LEU A 90 45.83 -13.23 -17.02
N GLU A 91 46.34 -13.68 -15.87
CA GLU A 91 46.00 -13.14 -14.54
C GLU A 91 46.40 -11.66 -14.44
N ARG A 92 47.63 -11.31 -14.81
CA ARG A 92 48.10 -9.91 -14.81
C ARG A 92 47.21 -9.01 -15.65
N THR A 93 46.72 -9.49 -16.79
CA THR A 93 45.82 -8.69 -17.64
C THR A 93 44.48 -8.40 -16.97
N MET A 94 43.94 -9.36 -16.22
CA MET A 94 42.71 -9.16 -15.45
C MET A 94 42.95 -8.17 -14.30
N GLU A 95 44.04 -8.36 -13.54
CA GLU A 95 44.41 -7.46 -12.45
C GLU A 95 44.64 -6.01 -12.93
N GLU A 96 45.37 -5.82 -14.03
CA GLU A 96 45.59 -4.50 -14.65
C GLU A 96 44.27 -3.85 -15.09
N CYS A 97 43.36 -4.64 -15.68
CA CYS A 97 42.06 -4.17 -16.14
C CYS A 97 41.17 -3.74 -14.96
N ASP A 98 41.08 -4.58 -13.93
CA ASP A 98 40.26 -4.33 -12.73
C ASP A 98 40.79 -3.14 -11.93
N MET A 99 42.11 -3.06 -11.72
CA MET A 99 42.75 -1.93 -11.07
C MET A 99 42.45 -0.63 -11.81
N ARG A 100 42.64 -0.60 -13.13
CA ARG A 100 42.43 0.61 -13.93
C ARG A 100 40.96 1.01 -14.00
N LEU A 101 40.04 0.03 -14.06
CA LEU A 101 38.61 0.29 -14.01
C LEU A 101 38.19 0.86 -12.64
N GLY A 102 38.78 0.34 -11.56
CA GLY A 102 38.59 0.83 -10.19
C GLY A 102 39.01 2.29 -10.04
N GLU A 103 40.23 2.63 -10.46
CA GLU A 103 40.75 4.01 -10.43
C GLU A 103 39.81 5.01 -11.13
N ILE A 104 39.35 4.65 -12.33
CA ILE A 104 38.48 5.53 -13.11
C ILE A 104 37.08 5.58 -12.49
N ARG A 105 36.59 4.46 -11.96
CA ARG A 105 35.32 4.44 -11.22
C ARG A 105 35.37 5.42 -10.05
N GLU A 106 36.42 5.39 -9.24
CA GLU A 106 36.56 6.31 -8.11
C GLU A 106 36.60 7.77 -8.55
N ALA A 107 37.34 8.08 -9.62
CA ALA A 107 37.39 9.43 -10.18
C ALA A 107 36.02 9.91 -10.68
N VAL A 108 35.31 9.05 -11.43
CA VAL A 108 33.96 9.33 -11.95
C VAL A 108 32.95 9.49 -10.81
N GLN A 109 33.00 8.62 -9.80
CA GLN A 109 32.15 8.70 -8.61
C GLN A 109 32.39 10.01 -7.84
N SER A 110 33.65 10.36 -7.60
CA SER A 110 34.02 11.62 -6.93
C SER A 110 33.49 12.84 -7.69
N ASN A 111 33.65 12.86 -9.02
CA ASN A 111 33.19 13.96 -9.86
C ASN A 111 31.65 14.08 -9.86
N LEU A 112 30.95 12.98 -10.17
CA LEU A 112 29.49 12.93 -10.23
C LEU A 112 28.85 13.26 -8.88
N TRP A 113 29.41 12.73 -7.80
CA TRP A 113 28.89 12.96 -6.46
C TRP A 113 29.11 14.40 -6.00
N SER A 114 30.32 14.93 -6.13
CA SER A 114 30.63 16.28 -5.66
C SER A 114 29.88 17.37 -6.41
N ARG A 115 29.64 17.20 -7.72
CA ARG A 115 29.03 18.23 -8.58
C ARG A 115 27.50 18.17 -8.63
N TYR A 116 26.91 16.99 -8.44
CA TYR A 116 25.48 16.79 -8.67
C TYR A 116 24.82 16.07 -7.49
N GLY A 117 25.31 14.87 -7.15
CA GLY A 117 24.58 13.99 -6.24
C GLY A 117 24.52 14.49 -4.79
N LYS A 118 25.62 15.09 -4.29
CA LYS A 118 25.70 15.53 -2.89
C LYS A 118 24.63 16.58 -2.58
N GLU A 119 24.57 17.64 -3.37
CA GLU A 119 23.60 18.72 -3.15
C GLU A 119 22.16 18.24 -3.39
N GLU A 120 21.92 17.45 -4.43
CA GLU A 120 20.58 16.93 -4.75
C GLU A 120 20.02 16.07 -3.60
N VAL A 121 20.81 15.11 -3.11
CA VAL A 121 20.40 14.20 -2.04
C VAL A 121 20.31 14.94 -0.70
N ASP A 122 21.29 15.79 -0.36
CA ASP A 122 21.24 16.57 0.89
C ASP A 122 20.04 17.52 0.90
N PHE A 123 19.75 18.18 -0.22
CA PHE A 123 18.58 19.05 -0.35
C PHE A 123 17.28 18.28 -0.18
N ALA A 124 17.13 17.13 -0.84
CA ALA A 124 15.93 16.29 -0.72
C ALA A 124 15.70 15.82 0.73
N ILE A 125 16.76 15.38 1.42
CA ILE A 125 16.70 14.98 2.82
C ILE A 125 16.37 16.17 3.73
N GLN A 126 16.99 17.34 3.50
CA GLN A 126 16.72 18.55 4.29
C GLN A 126 15.28 19.05 4.11
N GLU A 127 14.76 19.07 2.89
CA GLU A 127 13.38 19.49 2.63
C GLU A 127 12.37 18.52 3.24
N ALA A 128 12.63 17.21 3.19
CA ALA A 128 11.83 16.21 3.91
C ALA A 128 11.87 16.45 5.43
N GLY A 129 13.05 16.70 6.01
CA GLY A 129 13.21 17.04 7.42
C GLY A 129 12.42 18.29 7.83
N LYS A 130 12.58 19.40 7.10
CA LYS A 130 11.82 20.63 7.34
C LYS A 130 10.31 20.42 7.23
N ALA A 131 9.85 19.55 6.32
CA ALA A 131 8.44 19.23 6.21
C ALA A 131 7.94 18.46 7.44
N CYS A 132 8.73 17.50 7.94
CA CYS A 132 8.44 16.81 9.19
C CYS A 132 8.38 17.77 10.38
N ASP A 133 9.34 18.69 10.50
CA ASP A 133 9.37 19.69 11.57
C ASP A 133 8.14 20.60 11.53
N ARG A 134 7.73 21.06 10.34
CA ARG A 134 6.51 21.86 10.16
C ARG A 134 5.26 21.08 10.55
N ALA A 135 5.16 19.81 10.17
CA ALA A 135 4.06 18.95 10.58
C ALA A 135 4.08 18.73 12.10
N GLN A 136 5.25 18.59 12.71
CA GLN A 136 5.35 18.46 14.16
C GLN A 136 4.93 19.73 14.89
N ALA A 137 5.25 20.91 14.36
CA ALA A 137 4.88 22.19 14.96
C ALA A 137 3.37 22.50 14.87
N SER A 138 2.61 21.76 14.05
CA SER A 138 1.16 21.99 13.89
C SER A 138 0.41 21.79 15.21
N PRO A 139 -0.34 22.81 15.70
CA PRO A 139 -1.12 22.70 16.93
C PRO A 139 -2.28 21.73 16.78
N ILE A 140 -2.48 20.89 17.80
CA ILE A 140 -3.56 19.89 17.83
C ILE A 140 -4.88 20.61 18.15
N THR A 141 -5.63 20.94 17.10
CA THR A 141 -6.95 21.55 17.21
C THR A 141 -7.88 20.96 16.15
N ALA A 142 -9.19 20.99 16.41
CA ALA A 142 -10.19 20.51 15.45
C ALA A 142 -10.12 21.24 14.09
N ILE A 143 -9.74 22.52 14.10
CA ILE A 143 -9.64 23.37 12.89
C ILE A 143 -8.44 22.97 12.03
N ASN A 144 -7.35 22.52 12.65
CA ASN A 144 -6.11 22.22 11.95
C ASN A 144 -6.05 20.81 11.34
N ARG A 145 -7.09 19.97 11.52
CA ARG A 145 -7.08 18.58 11.07
C ARG A 145 -6.78 18.45 9.57
N ASP A 146 -7.53 19.15 8.73
CA ASP A 146 -7.39 19.03 7.27
C ASP A 146 -6.02 19.57 6.80
N GLY A 147 -5.56 20.67 7.42
CA GLY A 147 -4.23 21.22 7.18
C GLY A 147 -3.12 20.25 7.58
N TYR A 148 -3.29 19.52 8.68
CA TYR A 148 -2.36 18.49 9.13
C TYR A 148 -2.34 17.28 8.19
N GLU A 149 -3.51 16.81 7.73
CA GLU A 149 -3.59 15.71 6.75
C GLU A 149 -2.86 16.08 5.43
N LEU A 150 -3.00 17.32 4.95
CA LEU A 150 -2.26 17.80 3.78
C LEU A 150 -0.74 17.83 4.02
N GLN A 151 -0.31 18.25 5.21
CA GLN A 151 1.11 18.26 5.57
C GLN A 151 1.68 16.84 5.66
N LEU A 152 0.94 15.87 6.21
CA LEU A 152 1.34 14.46 6.24
C LEU A 152 1.56 13.90 4.84
N GLU A 153 0.64 14.20 3.91
CA GLU A 153 0.78 13.73 2.52
C GLU A 153 2.01 14.35 1.84
N ARG A 154 2.30 15.63 2.12
CA ARG A 154 3.53 16.27 1.66
C ARG A 154 4.78 15.60 2.26
N VAL A 155 4.78 15.28 3.55
CA VAL A 155 5.89 14.58 4.22
C VAL A 155 6.14 13.23 3.59
N ARG A 156 5.10 12.41 3.37
CA ARG A 156 5.22 11.11 2.70
C ARG A 156 5.87 11.23 1.34
N ARG A 157 5.40 12.18 0.53
CA ARG A 157 5.94 12.43 -0.82
C ARG A 157 7.41 12.81 -0.76
N LEU A 158 7.79 13.76 0.10
CA LEU A 158 9.18 14.21 0.20
C LEU A 158 10.12 13.13 0.72
N ILE A 159 9.68 12.29 1.67
CA ILE A 159 10.46 11.14 2.14
C ILE A 159 10.65 10.11 1.01
N HIS A 160 9.60 9.87 0.23
CA HIS A 160 9.66 9.01 -0.95
C HIS A 160 10.64 9.56 -1.99
N ASP A 161 10.54 10.84 -2.33
CA ASP A 161 11.40 11.49 -3.33
C ASP A 161 12.87 11.50 -2.89
N ALA A 162 13.15 11.75 -1.61
CA ALA A 162 14.49 11.66 -1.05
C ALA A 162 15.05 10.22 -1.09
N THR A 163 14.18 9.22 -0.90
CA THR A 163 14.56 7.81 -1.01
C THR A 163 14.85 7.42 -2.46
N ALA A 164 14.04 7.89 -3.41
CA ALA A 164 14.24 7.67 -4.84
C ALA A 164 15.53 8.33 -5.33
N SER A 165 15.77 9.59 -4.96
CA SER A 165 17.01 10.31 -5.30
C SER A 165 18.24 9.57 -4.76
N LEU A 166 18.26 9.13 -3.50
CA LEU A 166 19.40 8.35 -2.98
C LEU A 166 19.62 7.04 -3.76
N LYS A 167 18.54 6.37 -4.19
CA LYS A 167 18.62 5.14 -4.99
C LYS A 167 19.24 5.39 -6.37
N ASP A 168 18.88 6.49 -7.02
CA ASP A 168 19.44 6.87 -8.33
C ASP A 168 20.95 7.14 -8.24
N TRP A 169 21.39 7.63 -7.08
CA TRP A 169 22.80 7.93 -6.79
C TRP A 169 23.58 6.78 -6.15
N GLU A 170 22.95 5.66 -5.74
CA GLU A 170 23.58 4.58 -4.96
C GLU A 170 24.84 4.00 -5.63
N LYS A 171 24.86 3.90 -6.97
CA LYS A 171 26.01 3.40 -7.74
C LYS A 171 27.18 4.40 -7.84
N TRP A 172 26.96 5.65 -7.43
CA TRP A 172 27.92 6.75 -7.58
C TRP A 172 28.46 7.28 -6.24
N ILE A 173 27.97 6.77 -5.12
CA ILE A 173 28.35 7.21 -3.77
C ILE A 173 29.34 6.22 -3.17
N SER A 174 30.27 6.71 -2.33
CA SER A 174 31.10 5.82 -1.54
C SER A 174 30.28 5.00 -0.52
N HIS A 175 30.77 3.84 -0.13
CA HIS A 175 30.05 2.97 0.80
C HIS A 175 29.72 3.67 2.13
N ASP A 176 30.67 4.41 2.70
CA ASP A 176 30.50 5.09 3.99
C ASP A 176 29.47 6.22 3.93
N GLN A 177 29.48 7.02 2.85
CA GLN A 177 28.50 8.07 2.65
C GLN A 177 27.10 7.50 2.42
N THR A 178 27.01 6.38 1.69
CA THR A 178 25.76 5.67 1.47
C THR A 178 25.13 5.22 2.79
N ALA A 179 25.93 4.60 3.68
CA ALA A 179 25.46 4.15 4.99
C ALA A 179 24.94 5.31 5.84
N HIS A 180 25.67 6.43 5.88
CA HIS A 180 25.26 7.64 6.59
C HIS A 180 23.92 8.22 6.07
N LEU A 181 23.78 8.36 4.75
CA LEU A 181 22.55 8.89 4.13
C LEU A 181 21.35 7.96 4.31
N LYS A 182 21.56 6.65 4.21
CA LYS A 182 20.53 5.64 4.52
C LYS A 182 20.09 5.72 5.98
N GLY A 183 21.01 5.99 6.91
CA GLY A 183 20.70 6.27 8.32
C GLY A 183 19.76 7.46 8.48
N ARG A 184 20.12 8.61 7.90
CA ARG A 184 19.27 9.82 7.93
C ARG A 184 17.87 9.59 7.34
N LEU A 185 17.75 8.87 6.23
CA LEU A 185 16.46 8.50 5.65
C LEU A 185 15.67 7.52 6.52
N LYS A 186 16.34 6.64 7.27
CA LYS A 186 15.67 5.77 8.24
C LYS A 186 15.06 6.61 9.37
N ASP A 187 15.80 7.58 9.89
CA ASP A 187 15.32 8.47 10.94
C ASP A 187 14.13 9.32 10.47
N LEU A 188 14.19 9.85 9.24
CA LEU A 188 13.06 10.57 8.63
C LEU A 188 11.82 9.70 8.46
N ARG A 189 11.99 8.43 8.06
CA ARG A 189 10.86 7.49 7.96
C ARG A 189 10.23 7.20 9.32
N ILE A 190 11.04 6.98 10.35
CA ILE A 190 10.55 6.80 11.72
C ILE A 190 9.79 8.06 12.17
N PHE A 191 10.34 9.24 11.90
CA PHE A 191 9.70 10.50 12.23
C PHE A 191 8.37 10.68 11.48
N GLY A 192 8.33 10.37 10.18
CA GLY A 192 7.10 10.32 9.38
C GLY A 192 6.05 9.40 10.00
N SER A 193 6.41 8.18 10.39
CA SER A 193 5.49 7.24 11.07
C SER A 193 4.97 7.78 12.40
N ASN A 194 5.81 8.48 13.18
CA ASN A 194 5.37 9.11 14.42
C ASN A 194 4.35 10.24 14.16
N LEU A 195 4.54 11.02 13.09
CA LEU A 195 3.57 12.01 12.66
C LEU A 195 2.25 11.35 12.22
N GLU A 196 2.31 10.22 11.53
CA GLU A 196 1.10 9.46 11.19
C GLU A 196 0.33 8.99 12.43
N ALA A 197 1.03 8.48 13.46
CA ALA A 197 0.41 8.08 14.72
C ALA A 197 -0.31 9.26 15.39
N ARG A 198 0.29 10.46 15.31
CA ARG A 198 -0.25 11.71 15.85
C ARG A 198 -1.57 12.14 15.19
N ARG A 199 -1.94 11.56 14.03
CA ARG A 199 -3.27 11.75 13.42
C ARG A 199 -4.42 11.42 14.38
N ALA A 200 -4.23 10.44 15.27
CA ALA A 200 -5.23 10.05 16.26
C ALA A 200 -5.54 11.19 17.26
N GLU A 201 -4.56 12.03 17.57
CA GLU A 201 -4.70 13.17 18.48
C GLU A 201 -5.61 14.25 17.87
N PHE A 202 -5.45 14.53 16.58
CA PHE A 202 -6.32 15.46 15.85
C PHE A 202 -7.77 14.95 15.74
N LEU A 203 -7.95 13.64 15.55
CA LEU A 203 -9.29 13.03 15.55
C LEU A 203 -9.95 13.12 16.93
N THR A 204 -9.18 12.92 18.01
CA THR A 204 -9.67 13.07 19.38
C THR A 204 -10.06 14.51 19.66
N ALA A 205 -9.22 15.48 19.29
CA ALA A 205 -9.50 16.90 19.46
C ALA A 205 -10.76 17.36 18.69
N GLN A 206 -11.00 16.79 17.51
CA GLN A 206 -12.23 17.03 16.76
C GLN A 206 -13.46 16.51 17.51
N LYS A 207 -13.42 15.27 18.00
CA LYS A 207 -14.55 14.68 18.75
C LYS A 207 -14.91 15.50 19.99
N ILE A 208 -13.90 15.92 20.76
CA ILE A 208 -14.09 16.78 21.93
C ILE A 208 -14.75 18.11 21.53
N ALA A 209 -14.26 18.76 20.47
CA ALA A 209 -14.84 20.01 20.00
C ALA A 209 -16.28 19.85 19.46
N GLU A 210 -16.61 18.69 18.87
CA GLU A 210 -17.97 18.36 18.42
C GLU A 210 -18.92 18.07 19.60
N GLU A 211 -18.44 17.39 20.64
CA GLU A 211 -19.17 17.15 21.89
C GLU A 211 -19.44 18.46 22.64
N GLU A 212 -18.42 19.32 22.78
CA GLU A 212 -18.58 20.67 23.36
C GLU A 212 -19.57 21.52 22.57
N ARG A 213 -19.56 21.42 21.24
CA ARG A 213 -20.56 22.09 20.37
C ARG A 213 -21.97 21.53 20.51
N ARG A 214 -22.11 20.22 20.74
CA ARG A 214 -23.42 19.60 20.99
C ARG A 214 -24.04 20.09 22.30
N GLY A 215 -23.25 20.64 23.22
CA GLY A 215 -23.70 21.07 24.54
C GLY A 215 -24.16 19.89 25.40
N PRO A 216 -24.57 20.11 26.66
CA PRO A 216 -25.27 19.09 27.40
C PRO A 216 -26.50 18.66 26.59
N GLU A 217 -26.67 17.36 26.40
CA GLU A 217 -27.89 16.78 25.84
C GLU A 217 -29.09 17.50 26.47
N PRO A 218 -30.03 18.05 25.68
CA PRO A 218 -31.25 18.56 26.27
C PRO A 218 -31.82 17.43 27.12
N GLN A 219 -31.91 17.65 28.44
CA GLN A 219 -32.69 16.78 29.30
C GLN A 219 -34.00 16.50 28.56
N PRO A 220 -34.48 15.25 28.52
CA PRO A 220 -35.76 14.96 27.89
C PRO A 220 -36.81 15.80 28.61
N THR A 221 -37.10 16.97 28.05
CA THR A 221 -38.27 17.75 28.39
C THR A 221 -39.40 16.83 28.01
N ALA A 222 -40.16 16.42 29.02
CA ALA A 222 -41.26 15.49 28.87
C ALA A 222 -42.19 16.03 27.78
N VAL A 223 -42.03 15.51 26.56
CA VAL A 223 -42.98 15.73 25.48
C VAL A 223 -44.26 15.10 25.99
N PRO A 224 -45.40 15.82 26.07
CA PRO A 224 -46.64 15.22 26.52
C PRO A 224 -46.95 14.07 25.56
N GLN A 225 -46.84 12.83 26.03
CA GLN A 225 -47.29 11.68 25.26
C GLN A 225 -48.81 11.86 25.05
N PRO A 226 -49.31 11.83 23.80
CA PRO A 226 -50.74 11.85 23.58
C PRO A 226 -51.32 10.55 24.14
N VAL A 227 -52.05 10.66 25.25
CA VAL A 227 -52.78 9.55 25.85
C VAL A 227 -53.96 9.22 24.94
N VAL A 228 -53.77 8.24 24.04
CA VAL A 228 -54.88 7.66 23.27
C VAL A 228 -55.66 6.75 24.20
N ARG A 229 -56.75 7.26 24.78
CA ARG A 229 -57.73 6.46 25.53
C ARG A 229 -58.57 5.64 24.54
N ILE A 230 -58.14 4.41 24.25
CA ILE A 230 -59.01 3.43 23.59
C ILE A 230 -60.00 2.92 24.65
N LYS A 231 -61.28 3.28 24.52
CA LYS A 231 -62.34 2.68 25.34
C LYS A 231 -62.53 1.21 24.90
N PRO A 232 -62.64 0.24 25.83
CA PRO A 232 -63.03 -1.13 25.45
C PRO A 232 -64.41 -1.10 24.79
N THR A 233 -64.49 -1.44 23.51
CA THR A 233 -65.76 -1.64 22.80
C THR A 233 -66.37 -2.97 23.25
N SER A 234 -67.38 -2.92 24.12
CA SER A 234 -68.22 -4.08 24.43
C SER A 234 -69.26 -4.28 23.32
N LEU A 235 -69.64 -5.54 23.07
CA LEU A 235 -70.67 -5.86 22.08
C LEU A 235 -72.04 -5.32 22.56
N PRO A 236 -72.86 -4.77 21.65
CA PRO A 236 -74.18 -4.23 22.01
C PRO A 236 -75.11 -5.37 22.45
N LYS A 237 -75.85 -5.17 23.56
CA LYS A 237 -76.80 -6.15 24.09
C LYS A 237 -78.19 -6.03 23.45
N PHE A 238 -78.78 -7.15 23.03
CA PHE A 238 -80.14 -7.24 22.50
C PHE A 238 -81.13 -7.58 23.60
N THR A 239 -82.08 -6.68 23.81
CA THR A 239 -83.07 -6.75 24.89
C THR A 239 -84.43 -7.27 24.44
N GLY A 240 -84.54 -7.83 23.23
CA GLY A 240 -85.77 -8.51 22.77
C GLY A 240 -86.78 -7.62 22.04
N PHE A 241 -86.54 -6.31 21.95
CA PHE A 241 -87.43 -5.40 21.22
C PHE A 241 -87.31 -5.56 19.70
N LYS A 242 -88.36 -6.08 19.06
CA LYS A 242 -88.42 -6.35 17.62
C LYS A 242 -88.04 -5.15 16.74
N ARG A 243 -88.44 -3.92 17.12
CA ARG A 243 -88.12 -2.69 16.36
C ARG A 243 -86.62 -2.40 16.28
N ASN A 244 -85.85 -2.85 17.27
CA ASN A 244 -84.41 -2.58 17.36
C ASN A 244 -83.56 -3.75 16.82
N PHE A 245 -84.18 -4.87 16.46
CA PHE A 245 -83.49 -6.07 16.00
C PHE A 245 -82.55 -5.80 14.82
N HIS A 246 -83.04 -5.13 13.76
CA HIS A 246 -82.24 -4.87 12.58
C HIS A 246 -81.08 -3.89 12.82
N ARG A 247 -81.24 -2.97 13.77
CA ARG A 247 -80.17 -2.04 14.18
C ARG A 247 -79.10 -2.78 14.96
N TRP A 248 -79.51 -3.51 16.01
CA TRP A 248 -78.60 -4.31 16.82
C TRP A 248 -77.83 -5.32 15.96
N ARG A 249 -78.52 -6.05 15.08
CA ARG A 249 -77.87 -7.04 14.20
C ARG A 249 -76.79 -6.40 13.32
N ARG A 250 -77.06 -5.22 12.74
CA ARG A 250 -76.09 -4.50 11.92
C ARG A 250 -74.89 -4.05 12.74
N ASP A 251 -75.12 -3.48 13.91
CA ASP A 251 -74.05 -2.97 14.77
C ASP A 251 -73.18 -4.12 15.30
N TRP A 252 -73.80 -5.24 15.66
CA TRP A 252 -73.10 -6.46 16.09
C TRP A 252 -72.28 -7.09 14.94
N GLU A 253 -72.86 -7.25 13.74
CA GLU A 253 -72.15 -7.80 12.57
C GLU A 253 -70.96 -6.90 12.16
N ASN A 254 -71.10 -5.58 12.28
CA ASN A 254 -70.00 -4.64 11.99
C ASN A 254 -68.87 -4.75 13.01
N LEU A 255 -69.19 -4.80 14.30
CA LEU A 255 -68.19 -4.95 15.35
C LEU A 255 -67.49 -6.31 15.28
N GLN A 256 -68.23 -7.37 14.94
CA GLN A 256 -67.65 -8.69 14.72
C GLN A 256 -66.62 -8.69 13.58
N LYS A 257 -66.95 -8.07 12.43
CA LYS A 257 -66.00 -7.99 11.30
C LYS A 257 -64.71 -7.25 11.66
N GLN A 258 -64.78 -6.29 12.58
CA GLN A 258 -63.64 -5.54 13.06
C GLN A 258 -62.82 -6.32 14.10
N GLY A 259 -63.48 -7.07 14.98
CA GLY A 259 -62.84 -7.83 16.06
C GLY A 259 -62.25 -9.17 15.63
N GLU A 260 -62.94 -9.91 14.76
CA GLU A 260 -62.48 -11.23 14.26
C GLU A 260 -62.73 -11.39 12.75
N PRO A 261 -61.79 -10.90 11.91
CA PRO A 261 -61.92 -10.99 10.46
C PRO A 261 -61.85 -12.42 9.91
N THR A 262 -61.33 -13.38 10.69
CA THR A 262 -61.12 -14.79 10.30
C THR A 262 -62.39 -15.66 10.36
N GLY A 263 -63.44 -15.21 11.05
CA GLY A 263 -64.80 -15.72 10.86
C GLY A 263 -65.17 -17.08 11.49
N SER A 264 -64.43 -17.56 12.50
CA SER A 264 -64.69 -18.85 13.19
C SER A 264 -66.12 -18.95 13.74
N VAL A 265 -66.89 -19.96 13.30
CA VAL A 265 -68.33 -20.08 13.56
C VAL A 265 -68.65 -20.27 15.04
N GLU A 266 -67.78 -20.98 15.76
CA GLU A 266 -67.91 -21.25 17.18
C GLU A 266 -67.80 -19.95 17.99
N VAL A 267 -66.80 -19.12 17.69
CA VAL A 267 -66.61 -17.83 18.38
C VAL A 267 -67.73 -16.85 18.06
N LYS A 268 -68.24 -16.85 16.81
CA LYS A 268 -69.43 -16.05 16.45
C LYS A 268 -70.63 -16.43 17.28
N LYS A 269 -70.86 -17.73 17.49
CA LYS A 269 -71.99 -18.24 18.27
C LYS A 269 -71.89 -17.78 19.72
N PHE A 270 -70.70 -17.85 20.31
CA PHE A 270 -70.46 -17.40 21.68
C PHE A 270 -70.66 -15.89 21.86
N GLN A 271 -70.05 -15.07 21.02
CA GLN A 271 -70.22 -13.61 21.04
C GLN A 271 -71.66 -13.18 20.78
N LEU A 272 -72.42 -13.96 20.00
CA LEU A 272 -73.84 -13.70 19.76
C LEU A 272 -74.65 -13.96 21.02
N LEU A 273 -74.41 -15.07 21.73
CA LEU A 273 -75.09 -15.39 22.98
C LEU A 273 -74.80 -14.34 24.07
N ASP A 274 -73.55 -13.87 24.19
CA ASP A 274 -73.18 -12.81 25.15
C ASP A 274 -73.82 -11.45 24.82
N SER A 275 -74.14 -11.23 23.54
CA SER A 275 -74.78 -10.03 23.04
C SER A 275 -76.31 -10.08 23.11
N VAL A 276 -76.91 -11.11 23.70
CA VAL A 276 -78.36 -11.23 23.97
C VAL A 276 -78.61 -11.13 25.47
N ASP A 277 -79.70 -10.48 25.87
CA ASP A 277 -80.08 -10.35 27.28
C ASP A 277 -80.33 -11.74 27.90
N GLU A 278 -79.74 -11.97 29.08
CA GLU A 278 -79.82 -13.23 29.81
C GLU A 278 -81.25 -13.70 30.08
N ARG A 279 -82.22 -12.78 30.16
CA ARG A 279 -83.65 -13.14 30.30
C ARG A 279 -84.13 -13.91 29.08
N ILE A 280 -83.77 -13.45 27.87
CA ILE A 280 -84.16 -14.08 26.60
C ILE A 280 -83.45 -15.42 26.44
N CYS A 281 -82.16 -15.47 26.80
CA CYS A 281 -81.40 -16.73 26.76
C CYS A 281 -82.04 -17.80 27.66
N ARG A 282 -82.51 -17.41 28.86
CA ARG A 282 -83.23 -18.31 29.78
C ARG A 282 -84.61 -18.71 29.26
N ASP A 283 -85.40 -17.76 28.76
CA ASP A 283 -86.76 -18.02 28.26
C ASP A 283 -86.77 -18.98 27.07
N LEU A 284 -85.78 -18.85 26.17
CA LEU A 284 -85.63 -19.71 24.99
C LEU A 284 -84.81 -20.98 25.26
N ARG A 285 -84.37 -21.20 26.51
CA ARG A 285 -83.48 -22.30 26.92
C ARG A 285 -82.26 -22.45 25.99
N LEU A 286 -81.68 -21.32 25.59
CA LEU A 286 -80.47 -21.34 24.79
C LEU A 286 -79.31 -21.85 25.64
N PRO A 287 -78.42 -22.68 25.07
CA PRO A 287 -77.30 -23.23 25.83
C PRO A 287 -76.37 -22.09 26.25
N THR A 288 -76.36 -21.79 27.54
CA THR A 288 -75.32 -20.98 28.18
C THR A 288 -74.21 -21.92 28.65
N TYR A 289 -72.99 -21.38 28.84
CA TYR A 289 -71.71 -22.08 29.07
C TYR A 289 -71.66 -23.18 30.18
N ASN A 290 -72.76 -23.46 30.88
CA ASN A 290 -72.85 -24.47 31.95
C ASN A 290 -73.74 -25.69 31.60
N SER A 291 -73.94 -26.01 30.32
CA SER A 291 -74.65 -27.24 29.90
C SER A 291 -73.94 -27.96 28.75
N ALA A 292 -72.65 -28.18 28.94
CA ALA A 292 -71.86 -29.15 28.19
C ALA A 292 -71.34 -30.20 29.18
N ASP A 293 -72.20 -31.18 29.45
CA ASP A 293 -71.84 -32.59 29.66
C ASP A 293 -72.66 -33.39 28.65
#